data_AF-A0A7X6VRJ8-F1
#
_entry.id   AF-A0A7X6VRJ8-F1
#
_cell.length_a   1.000
_cell.length_b   1.000
_cell.length_c   1.000
_cell.angle_alpha   90.00
_cell.angle_beta   90.00
_cell.angle_gamma   90.00
#
_symmetry.space_group_name_H-M   'P 1'
#
loop_
_entity.id
_entity.type
_entity.pdbx_description
1 polymer ?
#
loop_
_entity_poly.entity_id
_entity_poly.type
_entity_poly.pdbx_seq_one_letter_code
_entity_poly.pdbx_strand_id
1 'polypeptide(L)' 'MSNKFFNQLSGIIKVRIKGKKQERLINMALARGIYIWGVKKVENNIQFKVRSNGLEALKNI' A
#
# COMPACT_ATOMS: atom_id res chain seq x y z
N MET A 1 -16.29 -0.94 -17.44
CA MET A 1 -15.11 -0.30 -16.81
C MET A 1 -15.41 -0.01 -15.33
N SER A 2 -15.67 -1.05 -14.54
CA SER A 2 -16.02 -0.94 -13.11
C SER A 2 -14.99 -1.75 -12.34
N ASN A 3 -14.25 -1.14 -11.42
CA ASN A 3 -13.44 -1.80 -10.37
C ASN A 3 -12.63 -0.83 -9.49
N LYS A 4 -12.73 0.49 -9.68
CA LYS A 4 -12.11 1.47 -8.76
C LYS A 4 -12.92 1.66 -7.47
N PHE A 5 -14.24 1.63 -7.56
CA PHE A 5 -15.14 1.86 -6.42
C PHE A 5 -15.36 0.62 -5.52
N PHE A 6 -15.37 -0.60 -6.07
CA PHE A 6 -15.59 -1.83 -5.29
C PHE A 6 -14.47 -2.13 -4.27
N ASN A 7 -13.23 -1.70 -4.54
CA ASN A 7 -12.11 -1.89 -3.61
C ASN A 7 -12.28 -1.05 -2.32
N GLN A 8 -12.95 0.10 -2.40
CA GLN A 8 -13.18 0.95 -1.25
C GLN A 8 -14.25 0.35 -0.31
N LEU A 9 -15.22 -0.40 -0.84
CA LEU A 9 -16.25 -1.10 -0.07
C LEU A 9 -15.75 -2.39 0.62
N SER A 10 -14.71 -3.05 0.11
CA SER A 10 -14.13 -4.25 0.75
C SER A 10 -13.08 -3.94 1.84
N GLY A 11 -12.79 -2.64 2.06
CA GLY A 11 -11.75 -2.20 2.98
C GLY A 11 -10.34 -2.52 2.50
N ILE A 12 -10.12 -2.71 1.20
CA ILE A 12 -8.81 -3.02 0.60
C ILE A 12 -8.41 -1.90 -0.34
N ILE A 13 -7.31 -1.22 -0.04
CA ILE A 13 -6.82 -0.09 -0.82
C ILE A 13 -5.54 -0.48 -1.55
N LYS A 14 -5.45 -0.08 -2.82
CA LYS A 14 -4.23 -0.21 -3.62
C LYS A 14 -3.37 1.05 -3.45
N VAL A 15 -2.17 0.90 -2.94
CA VAL A 15 -1.20 1.97 -2.70
C VAL A 15 -0.11 1.91 -3.77
N ARG A 16 0.36 3.09 -4.20
CA ARG A 16 1.52 3.26 -5.08
C ARG A 16 2.51 4.19 -4.39
N ILE A 17 3.68 3.68 -4.02
CA ILE A 17 4.78 4.49 -3.50
C ILE A 17 5.64 4.95 -4.67
N LYS A 18 5.87 6.25 -4.75
CA LYS A 18 6.82 6.89 -5.66
C LYS A 18 8.04 7.38 -4.88
N GLY A 19 9.16 7.58 -5.56
CA GLY A 19 10.37 8.16 -4.96
C GLY A 19 11.43 7.13 -4.56
N LYS A 20 12.45 7.58 -3.83
CA LYS A 20 13.60 6.76 -3.44
C LYS A 20 13.35 6.02 -2.12
N LYS A 21 14.05 4.90 -1.88
CA LYS A 21 13.99 4.12 -0.63
C LYS A 21 12.61 3.52 -0.30
N GLN A 22 11.86 3.10 -1.32
CA GLN A 22 10.51 2.51 -1.14
C GLN A 22 10.52 1.25 -0.27
N GLU A 23 11.59 0.45 -0.35
CA GLU A 23 11.81 -0.75 0.48
C GLU A 23 11.88 -0.40 1.96
N ARG A 24 12.47 0.75 2.32
CA ARG A 24 12.52 1.23 3.71
C ARG A 24 11.11 1.49 4.25
N LEU A 25 10.24 2.10 3.44
CA LEU A 25 8.86 2.37 3.84
C LEU A 25 8.07 1.07 4.03
N ILE A 26 8.27 0.09 3.14
CA ILE A 26 7.68 -1.25 3.28
C ILE A 26 8.16 -1.93 4.57
N ASN A 27 9.45 -1.90 4.84
CA ASN A 27 10.01 -2.49 6.06
C ASN A 27 9.45 -1.80 7.32
N MET A 28 9.32 -0.47 7.30
CA MET A 28 8.72 0.30 8.38
C MET A 28 7.23 0.00 8.59
N ALA A 29 6.49 -0.29 7.52
CA ALA A 29 5.09 -0.68 7.59
C ALA A 29 4.95 -2.07 8.24
N LEU A 30 5.74 -3.04 7.77
CA LEU A 30 5.74 -4.40 8.30
C LEU A 30 6.17 -4.43 9.77
N ALA A 31 7.18 -3.65 10.15
CA ALA A 31 7.64 -3.54 11.54
C ALA A 31 6.57 -2.97 12.50
N ARG A 32 5.60 -2.21 11.97
CA ARG A 32 4.46 -1.65 12.74
C ARG A 32 3.21 -2.52 12.68
N GLY A 33 3.30 -3.75 12.15
CA GLY A 33 2.15 -4.65 12.00
C GLY A 33 1.17 -4.23 10.90
N ILE A 34 1.59 -3.35 9.97
CA ILE A 34 0.78 -2.99 8.80
C ILE A 34 0.98 -4.06 7.73
N TYR A 35 -0.01 -4.94 7.61
CA TYR A 35 0.02 -6.01 6.62
C TYR A 35 -0.23 -5.49 5.21
N ILE A 36 0.71 -5.78 4.31
CA ILE A 36 0.62 -5.48 2.88
C ILE A 36 0.70 -6.76 2.05
N TRP A 37 0.06 -6.78 0.90
CA TRP A 37 0.11 -7.94 -0.01
C TRP A 37 0.05 -7.53 -1.47
N GLY A 38 0.36 -8.48 -2.36
CA GLY A 38 0.38 -8.22 -3.80
C GLY A 38 1.39 -7.15 -4.20
N VAL A 39 2.55 -7.16 -3.55
CA VAL A 39 3.66 -6.24 -3.82
C VAL A 39 4.16 -6.47 -5.25
N LYS A 40 4.17 -5.41 -6.05
CA LYS A 40 4.64 -5.43 -7.44
C LYS A 40 5.51 -4.20 -7.69
N LYS A 41 6.70 -4.43 -8.24
CA LYS A 41 7.53 -3.35 -8.77
C LYS A 41 7.00 -2.98 -10.15
N VAL A 42 6.70 -1.70 -10.37
CA VAL A 42 6.17 -1.16 -11.62
C VAL A 42 7.00 0.05 -11.97
N GLU A 43 7.88 -0.10 -12.97
CA GLU A 43 8.89 0.90 -13.33
C GLU A 43 9.72 1.29 -12.08
N ASN A 44 9.75 2.60 -11.76
CA ASN A 44 10.41 3.16 -10.58
C ASN A 44 9.49 3.26 -9.36
N ASN A 45 8.38 2.51 -9.33
CA ASN A 45 7.39 2.55 -8.26
C ASN A 45 7.16 1.16 -7.64
N ILE A 46 6.68 1.14 -6.40
CA ILE A 46 6.15 -0.08 -5.78
C ILE A 46 4.65 0.08 -5.59
N GLN A 47 3.89 -0.93 -6.02
CA GLN A 47 2.46 -1.03 -5.78
C GLN A 47 2.18 -2.19 -4.83
N PHE A 48 1.27 -2.00 -3.88
CA PHE A 48 0.80 -3.06 -3.00
C PHE A 48 -0.65 -2.80 -2.59
N LYS A 49 -1.27 -3.77 -1.95
CA LYS A 49 -2.59 -3.67 -1.33
C LYS A 49 -2.45 -3.67 0.18
N VAL A 50 -3.30 -2.91 0.85
CA VAL A 50 -3.37 -2.78 2.30
C VAL A 50 -4.83 -2.70 2.73
N ARG A 51 -5.13 -3.03 3.99
CA ARG A 51 -6.44 -2.74 4.58
C ARG A 51 -6.62 -1.22 4.76
N SER A 52 -7.86 -0.74 4.77
CA SER A 52 -8.17 0.70 4.88
C SER A 52 -7.54 1.36 6.11
N ASN A 53 -7.54 0.68 7.27
CA ASN A 53 -6.87 1.15 8.49
C ASN A 53 -5.34 1.26 8.33
N GLY A 54 -4.74 0.36 7.57
CA GLY A 54 -3.31 0.39 7.28
C GLY A 54 -2.90 1.56 6.39
N LEU A 55 -3.81 2.13 5.58
CA LEU A 55 -3.53 3.35 4.83
C LEU A 55 -3.34 4.55 5.76
N GLU A 56 -4.21 4.72 6.77
CA GLU A 56 -4.07 5.81 7.73
C GLU A 56 -2.77 5.68 8.53
N ALA A 57 -2.40 4.46 8.91
CA ALA A 57 -1.12 4.20 9.56
C ALA A 57 0.09 4.53 8.65
N LEU A 58 0.00 4.24 7.35
CA LEU A 58 1.05 4.56 6.36
C LEU A 58 1.25 6.06 6.13
N LYS A 59 0.21 6.90 6.34
CA LYS A 59 0.35 8.37 6.23
C LYS A 59 1.23 8.96 7.34
N ASN A 60 1.42 8.24 8.44
CA ASN A 60 2.18 8.68 9.61
C ASN A 60 3.62 8.11 9.65
N ILE A 61 4.13 7.62 8.51
CA ILE A 61 5.49 7.07 8.33
C ILE A 61 6.28 7.99 7.41
#